data_AF-A0ABC8RTJ7-F1
#
_entry.id   AF-A0ABC8RTJ7-F1
#
_cell.length_a   1.000
_cell.length_b   1.000
_cell.length_c   1.000
_cell.angle_alpha   90.00
_cell.angle_beta   90.00
_cell.angle_gamma   90.00
#
_symmetry.space_group_name_H-M   'P 1'
#
loop_
_entity.id
_entity.type
_entity.pdbx_description
1 polymer ?
#
loop_
_entity_poly.entity_id
_entity_poly.type
_entity_poly.pdbx_seq_one_letter_code
_entity_poly.pdbx_strand_id
1 'polypeptide(L)'
;MALLVFLVFSLFLQGAFGTLTTSLHFSPKSRQQPGRIGMTTFTGLNQISPTGLTSQKPQSMFMAVRLLGEIICEELPVGMCSLSVASSGKRCLLETSATAGGTMEYQCKTSEVMANNMAELIESDGCISACGLDRNSVGMSSDSLLDPQFTSKLCSPACYRNCLNIVDLYYNLASGEGVFLPDLCEAQRTNPRHAMSQLQSSASGPASAAANGPASSFAEGPMSSELFGSVACAPASM
;
A
#
# COMPACT_ATOMS: atom_id res chain seq x y z
N MET A 1 39.37 17.57 -10.80
CA MET A 1 38.45 16.41 -10.97
C MET A 1 36.98 16.81 -11.05
N ALA A 2 36.48 17.78 -10.28
CA ALA A 2 35.07 18.19 -10.34
C ALA A 2 34.62 18.80 -11.69
N LEU A 3 35.49 19.54 -12.39
CA LEU A 3 35.14 20.16 -13.69
C LEU A 3 34.97 19.14 -14.84
N LEU A 4 35.67 18.00 -14.76
CA LEU A 4 35.61 16.96 -15.79
C LEU A 4 34.31 16.14 -15.69
N VAL A 5 33.80 15.95 -14.47
CA VAL A 5 32.54 15.22 -14.22
C VAL A 5 31.34 16.00 -14.75
N PHE A 6 31.33 17.34 -14.62
CA PHE A 6 30.27 18.19 -15.17
C PHE A 6 30.22 18.20 -16.70
N LEU A 7 31.38 18.13 -17.37
CA LEU A 7 31.42 18.08 -18.85
C LEU A 7 30.97 16.73 -19.39
N VAL A 8 31.27 15.62 -18.71
CA VAL A 8 30.80 14.28 -19.10
C VAL A 8 29.28 14.15 -18.88
N PHE A 9 28.74 14.72 -17.80
CA PHE A 9 27.29 14.72 -17.55
C PHE A 9 26.51 15.56 -18.56
N SER A 10 27.10 16.66 -19.03
CA SER A 10 26.48 17.54 -20.03
C SER A 10 26.43 16.87 -21.41
N LEU A 11 27.49 16.17 -21.82
CA LEU A 11 27.54 15.45 -23.11
C LEU A 11 26.57 14.25 -23.17
N PHE A 12 26.22 13.64 -22.03
CA PHE A 12 25.24 12.55 -21.99
C PHE A 12 23.79 13.02 -22.17
N LEU A 13 23.47 14.27 -21.82
CA LEU A 13 22.10 14.79 -21.95
C LEU A 13 21.72 15.17 -23.40
N GLN A 14 22.68 15.42 -24.29
CA GLN A 14 22.39 15.71 -25.70
C GLN A 14 22.24 14.47 -26.59
N GLY A 15 22.43 13.24 -26.07
CA GLY A 15 22.44 12.01 -26.86
C GLY A 15 21.12 11.21 -26.95
N ALA A 16 20.07 11.58 -26.21
CA ALA A 16 18.91 10.70 -26.01
C ALA A 16 17.57 11.19 -26.60
N PHE A 17 17.55 12.24 -27.43
CA PHE A 17 16.35 12.63 -28.18
C PHE A 17 16.34 12.04 -29.58
N GLY A 18 16.18 10.71 -29.65
CA GLY A 18 15.77 10.01 -30.87
C GLY A 18 14.25 10.08 -31.02
N THR A 19 13.78 10.89 -31.96
CA THR A 19 12.38 10.99 -32.36
C THR A 19 11.91 9.68 -33.03
N LEU A 20 11.16 8.84 -32.32
CA LEU A 20 10.39 7.76 -32.95
C LEU A 20 8.99 8.26 -33.31
N THR A 21 8.82 8.73 -34.55
CA THR A 21 7.53 8.88 -35.20
C THR A 21 7.10 7.53 -35.77
N THR A 22 6.15 6.85 -35.14
CA THR A 22 5.50 5.67 -35.72
C THR A 22 4.14 6.07 -36.28
N SER A 23 4.06 6.14 -37.61
CA SER A 23 2.82 6.34 -38.36
C SER A 23 1.84 5.20 -38.12
N LEU A 24 0.70 5.49 -37.48
CA LEU A 24 -0.47 4.61 -37.53
C LEU A 24 -1.23 4.86 -38.83
N HIS A 25 -1.07 3.91 -39.75
CA HIS A 25 -1.74 3.86 -41.04
C HIS A 25 -3.16 3.29 -40.84
N PHE A 26 -4.18 4.15 -40.74
CA PHE A 26 -5.59 3.72 -40.69
C PHE A 26 -6.18 3.67 -42.10
N SER A 27 -6.57 2.47 -42.52
CA SER A 27 -7.24 2.18 -43.81
C SER A 27 -8.73 2.56 -43.75
N PRO A 28 -9.28 3.32 -44.71
CA PRO A 28 -10.71 3.43 -44.92
C PRO A 28 -11.14 2.52 -46.07
N LYS A 29 -11.97 1.50 -45.80
CA LYS A 29 -12.71 0.79 -46.86
C LYS A 29 -14.20 0.87 -46.59
N SER A 30 -14.87 1.60 -47.48
CA SER A 30 -16.30 1.74 -47.63
C SER A 30 -16.96 0.49 -48.23
N ARG A 31 -18.19 0.18 -47.80
CA ARG A 31 -19.30 -0.22 -48.70
C ARG A 31 -20.67 -0.23 -48.01
N GLN A 32 -21.52 0.70 -48.46
CA GLN A 32 -22.98 0.62 -48.62
C GLN A 32 -23.36 -0.62 -49.48
N GLN A 33 -24.55 -1.23 -49.53
CA GLN A 33 -25.98 -0.97 -49.19
C GLN A 33 -26.76 -2.30 -49.55
N PRO A 34 -28.09 -2.37 -49.76
CA PRO A 34 -29.27 -2.07 -48.93
C PRO A 34 -30.31 -3.23 -48.88
N GLY A 35 -31.35 -3.10 -48.05
CA GLY A 35 -32.71 -3.59 -48.38
C GLY A 35 -33.35 -4.63 -47.46
N ARG A 36 -34.31 -4.21 -46.63
CA ARG A 36 -35.71 -4.67 -46.73
C ARG A 36 -36.64 -3.76 -45.94
N ILE A 37 -37.71 -3.37 -46.62
CA ILE A 37 -38.76 -2.46 -46.19
C ILE A 37 -39.78 -3.27 -45.37
N GLY A 38 -40.06 -2.84 -44.15
CA GLY A 38 -41.16 -3.32 -43.32
C GLY A 38 -41.94 -2.11 -42.79
N MET A 39 -42.96 -1.71 -43.55
CA MET A 39 -43.81 -0.56 -43.25
C MET A 39 -44.87 -1.01 -42.23
N THR A 40 -44.80 -0.53 -40.99
CA THR A 40 -45.94 -0.57 -40.07
C THR A 40 -46.18 0.82 -39.52
N THR A 41 -47.34 1.34 -39.88
CA THR A 41 -47.89 2.63 -39.49
C THR A 41 -48.37 2.54 -38.04
N PHE A 42 -47.85 3.38 -37.15
CA PHE A 42 -48.55 3.76 -35.93
C PHE A 42 -48.40 5.27 -35.72
N THR A 43 -49.48 5.96 -36.09
CA THR A 43 -49.79 7.34 -35.70
C THR A 43 -50.24 7.37 -34.24
N GLY A 44 -49.72 8.31 -33.44
CA GLY A 44 -50.46 8.85 -32.30
C GLY A 44 -49.72 8.99 -30.96
N LEU A 45 -49.28 10.23 -30.71
CA LEU A 45 -49.39 10.99 -29.45
C LEU A 45 -48.49 10.68 -28.22
N ASN A 46 -47.87 11.79 -27.78
CA ASN A 46 -47.56 12.20 -26.41
C ASN A 46 -46.25 11.74 -25.75
N GLN A 47 -45.38 12.76 -25.54
CA GLN A 47 -44.72 13.14 -24.28
C GLN A 47 -44.12 12.00 -23.45
N ILE A 48 -42.79 12.02 -23.26
CA ILE A 48 -42.09 11.89 -21.95
C ILE A 48 -40.58 12.17 -22.16
N SER A 49 -40.02 12.89 -21.19
CA SER A 49 -38.70 13.49 -20.99
C SER A 49 -37.42 12.77 -21.46
N PRO A 50 -36.31 13.53 -21.62
CA PRO A 50 -34.97 12.98 -21.76
C PRO A 50 -34.40 12.67 -20.37
N THR A 51 -34.45 11.43 -19.92
CA THR A 51 -33.58 10.96 -18.82
C THR A 51 -32.39 10.20 -19.40
N GLY A 52 -31.51 10.95 -20.05
CA GLY A 52 -30.13 10.56 -20.27
C GLY A 52 -29.24 11.21 -19.21
N LEU A 53 -29.46 10.90 -17.93
CA LEU A 53 -28.44 11.18 -16.92
C LEU A 53 -27.37 10.11 -17.06
N THR A 54 -26.22 10.57 -17.52
CA THR A 54 -24.96 9.85 -17.44
C THR A 54 -24.79 9.28 -16.04
N SER A 55 -24.37 8.02 -15.98
CA SER A 55 -23.92 7.34 -14.77
C SER A 55 -22.75 8.10 -14.16
N GLN A 56 -23.04 9.10 -13.32
CA GLN A 56 -22.08 9.64 -12.39
C GLN A 56 -21.94 8.62 -11.27
N LYS A 57 -20.98 7.70 -11.45
CA LYS A 57 -20.41 6.98 -10.32
C LYS A 57 -19.88 8.05 -9.36
N PRO A 58 -20.38 8.17 -8.11
CA PRO A 58 -19.74 9.05 -7.16
C PRO A 58 -18.35 8.47 -6.93
N GLN A 59 -17.34 9.11 -7.51
CA GLN A 59 -15.98 8.89 -7.05
C GLN A 59 -15.99 9.45 -5.63
N SER A 60 -16.14 8.55 -4.66
CA SER A 60 -16.01 8.85 -3.25
C SER A 60 -14.59 9.32 -3.04
N MET A 61 -14.43 10.63 -3.16
CA MET A 61 -13.18 11.32 -2.95
C MET A 61 -13.00 11.41 -1.44
N PHE A 62 -12.31 10.42 -0.88
CA PHE A 62 -11.95 10.43 0.54
C PHE A 62 -10.92 11.54 0.75
N MET A 63 -11.41 12.72 1.06
CA MET A 63 -10.60 13.89 1.31
C MET A 63 -9.97 13.78 2.69
N ALA A 64 -8.67 13.53 2.74
CA ALA A 64 -7.89 13.80 3.94
C ALA A 64 -7.86 15.31 4.17
N VAL A 65 -8.08 15.73 5.41
CA VAL A 65 -8.18 17.15 5.75
C VAL A 65 -6.78 17.68 6.02
N ARG A 66 -6.38 18.71 5.28
CA ARG A 66 -5.23 19.54 5.65
C ARG A 66 -5.73 20.70 6.50
N LEU A 67 -5.14 20.86 7.66
CA LEU A 67 -5.46 21.97 8.56
C LEU A 67 -4.68 23.21 8.14
N LEU A 68 -5.32 24.37 8.24
CA LEU A 68 -4.65 25.68 8.15
C LEU A 68 -4.12 26.02 9.54
N GLY A 69 -3.05 25.34 9.96
CA GLY A 69 -2.46 25.46 11.28
C GLY A 69 -1.41 24.40 11.53
N GLU A 70 -0.49 24.68 12.46
CA GLU A 70 0.54 23.72 12.84
C GLU A 70 -0.09 22.50 13.52
N ILE A 71 0.25 21.30 13.06
CA ILE A 71 -0.17 20.05 13.71
C ILE A 71 0.96 19.59 14.63
N ILE A 72 0.67 19.60 15.93
CA ILE A 72 1.51 19.04 16.99
C ILE A 72 0.76 17.83 17.56
N CYS A 73 1.37 16.65 17.55
CA CYS A 73 0.67 15.41 17.92
C CYS A 73 0.13 15.46 19.35
N GLU A 74 0.92 15.98 20.28
CA GLU A 74 0.59 16.05 21.71
C GLU A 74 -0.62 16.95 22.02
N GLU A 75 -1.00 17.83 21.07
CA GLU A 75 -2.17 18.72 21.18
C GLU A 75 -3.41 18.15 20.48
N LEU A 76 -3.29 17.06 19.73
CA LEU A 76 -4.42 16.44 19.05
C LEU A 76 -5.32 15.68 20.03
N PRO A 77 -6.65 15.74 19.83
CA PRO A 77 -7.56 14.87 20.57
C PRO A 77 -7.32 13.41 20.18
N VAL A 78 -7.55 12.48 21.11
CA VAL A 78 -7.31 11.04 20.94
C VAL A 78 -7.90 10.50 19.62
N GLY A 79 -9.13 10.89 19.28
CA GLY A 79 -9.80 10.45 18.06
C GLY A 79 -9.21 10.98 16.74
N MET A 80 -8.31 11.96 16.78
CA MET A 80 -7.62 12.49 15.61
C MET A 80 -6.11 12.23 15.65
N CYS A 81 -5.62 11.49 16.65
CA CYS A 81 -4.20 11.25 16.82
C CYS A 81 -3.68 10.18 15.86
N SER A 82 -4.27 8.98 15.87
CA SER A 82 -3.73 7.87 15.10
C SER A 82 -3.77 8.20 13.60
N LEU A 83 -2.69 7.83 12.89
CA LEU A 83 -2.54 8.03 11.44
C LEU A 83 -2.43 9.50 11.01
N SER A 84 -2.32 10.46 11.93
CA SER A 84 -2.05 11.86 11.58
C SER A 84 -0.57 12.11 11.34
N VAL A 85 -0.27 13.21 10.64
CA VAL A 85 1.09 13.66 10.34
C VAL A 85 1.25 15.10 10.81
N ALA A 86 2.21 15.31 11.71
CA ALA A 86 2.57 16.60 12.24
C ALA A 86 3.13 17.53 11.16
N SER A 87 3.21 18.83 11.45
CA SER A 87 3.88 19.82 10.57
C SER A 87 5.35 19.51 10.35
N SER A 88 5.99 18.81 11.29
CA SER A 88 7.37 18.32 11.15
C SER A 88 7.53 17.17 10.14
N GLY A 89 6.43 16.62 9.60
CA GLY A 89 6.41 15.43 8.74
C GLY A 89 6.48 14.11 9.51
N LYS A 90 6.61 14.15 10.84
CA LYS A 90 6.56 12.97 11.70
C LYS A 90 5.12 12.49 11.89
N ARG A 91 4.93 11.18 11.99
CA ARG A 91 3.62 10.57 12.22
C ARG A 91 3.24 10.63 13.70
N CYS A 92 1.96 10.79 13.98
CA CYS A 92 1.42 10.71 15.34
C CYS A 92 1.01 9.27 15.66
N LEU A 93 1.24 8.83 16.91
CA LEU A 93 0.75 7.56 17.44
C LEU A 93 0.04 7.75 18.78
N LEU A 94 -0.90 6.86 19.06
CA LEU A 94 -1.46 6.72 20.39
C LEU A 94 -0.59 5.78 21.21
N GLU A 95 -0.29 6.18 22.44
CA GLU A 95 0.34 5.36 23.46
C GLU A 95 -0.61 5.21 24.65
N THR A 96 -0.43 4.13 25.41
CA THR A 96 -1.14 3.94 26.68
C THR A 96 -0.20 4.29 27.83
N SER A 97 -0.65 5.18 28.71
CA SER A 97 0.08 5.57 29.92
C SER A 97 -0.67 5.11 31.16
N ALA A 98 0.06 4.66 32.18
CA ALA A 98 -0.52 4.34 33.47
C ALA A 98 -0.63 5.61 34.32
N THR A 99 -1.82 5.90 34.83
CA THR A 99 -2.00 6.96 35.81
C THR A 99 -1.66 6.45 37.22
N ALA A 100 -1.42 7.36 38.15
CA ALA A 100 -1.16 7.04 39.56
C ALA A 100 -2.29 6.25 40.25
N GLY A 101 -3.49 6.23 39.66
CA GLY A 101 -4.65 5.46 40.14
C GLY A 101 -4.79 4.07 39.50
N GLY A 102 -3.84 3.64 38.65
CA GLY A 102 -3.91 2.35 37.95
C GLY A 102 -4.86 2.34 36.75
N THR A 103 -5.42 3.50 36.34
CA THR A 103 -6.19 3.61 35.11
C THR A 103 -5.24 3.83 33.92
N MET A 104 -5.57 3.22 32.79
CA MET A 104 -4.84 3.39 31.54
C MET A 104 -5.48 4.51 30.73
N GLU A 105 -4.69 5.51 30.35
CA GLU A 105 -5.12 6.65 29.54
C GLU A 105 -4.35 6.73 28.22
N TYR A 106 -5.07 7.06 27.15
CA TYR A 106 -4.47 7.29 25.84
C TYR A 106 -3.77 8.64 25.81
N GLN A 107 -2.54 8.65 25.31
CA GLN A 107 -1.77 9.84 25.04
C GLN A 107 -1.38 9.88 23.57
N CYS A 108 -1.57 11.02 22.92
CA CYS A 108 -1.04 11.22 21.58
C CYS A 108 0.42 11.67 21.67
N LYS A 109 1.29 11.04 20.88
CA LYS A 109 2.70 11.40 20.81
C LYS A 109 3.21 11.45 19.39
N THR A 110 4.24 12.26 19.18
CA THR A 110 5.00 12.29 17.94
C THR A 110 5.93 11.07 17.85
N SER A 111 5.74 10.25 16.82
CA SER A 111 6.64 9.13 16.52
C SER A 111 7.96 9.59 15.91
N GLU A 112 8.94 8.69 15.87
CA GLU A 112 10.17 8.90 15.08
C GLU A 112 9.98 8.55 13.59
N VAL A 113 8.83 7.97 13.21
CA VAL A 113 8.53 7.53 11.85
C VAL A 113 8.11 8.73 11.00
N MET A 114 8.89 9.02 9.96
CA MET A 114 8.58 10.07 8.99
C MET A 114 7.52 9.61 7.98
N ALA A 115 6.60 10.51 7.64
CA ALA A 115 5.70 10.33 6.51
C ALA A 115 6.39 10.80 5.23
N ASN A 116 6.20 10.05 4.14
CA ASN A 116 6.84 10.40 2.88
C ASN A 116 6.10 11.53 2.15
N ASN A 117 6.73 12.68 1.98
CA ASN A 117 6.17 13.85 1.27
C ASN A 117 4.79 14.33 1.80
N MET A 118 4.50 14.07 3.07
CA MET A 118 3.25 14.42 3.73
C MET A 118 3.56 15.15 5.04
N ALA A 119 2.82 16.21 5.30
CA ALA A 119 2.81 16.97 6.55
C ALA A 119 1.42 17.58 6.72
N GLU A 120 1.08 17.91 7.97
CA GLU A 120 -0.16 18.64 8.29
C GLU A 120 -1.44 17.93 7.82
N LEU A 121 -1.49 16.61 8.06
CA LEU A 121 -2.54 15.75 7.54
C LEU A 121 -3.23 15.00 8.68
N ILE A 122 -4.57 15.08 8.73
CA ILE A 122 -5.40 14.20 9.56
C ILE A 122 -6.16 13.25 8.65
N GLU A 123 -6.03 11.96 8.94
CA GLU A 123 -6.68 10.92 8.13
C GLU A 123 -8.21 10.94 8.33
N SER A 124 -8.93 10.78 7.22
CA SER A 124 -10.39 10.80 7.22
C SER A 124 -10.98 9.48 7.73
N ASP A 125 -12.17 9.53 8.35
CA ASP A 125 -12.92 8.34 8.77
C ASP A 125 -13.19 7.38 7.60
N GLY A 126 -13.39 7.93 6.42
CA GLY A 126 -13.60 7.14 5.22
C GLY A 126 -12.37 6.32 4.84
N CYS A 127 -11.17 6.86 5.02
CA CYS A 127 -9.95 6.11 4.80
C CYS A 127 -9.65 5.11 5.91
N ILE A 128 -9.87 5.48 7.17
CA ILE A 128 -9.74 4.57 8.31
C ILE A 128 -10.63 3.33 8.10
N SER A 129 -11.92 3.54 7.79
CA SER A 129 -12.86 2.45 7.54
C SER A 129 -12.58 1.68 6.24
N ALA A 130 -12.16 2.33 5.16
CA ALA A 130 -11.80 1.66 3.91
C ALA A 130 -10.58 0.73 4.06
N CYS A 131 -9.62 1.12 4.88
CA CYS A 131 -8.40 0.36 5.15
C CYS A 131 -8.55 -0.65 6.30
N GLY A 132 -9.69 -0.67 7.01
CA GLY A 132 -9.92 -1.59 8.12
C GLY A 132 -9.15 -1.23 9.40
N LEU A 133 -8.91 0.06 9.63
CA LEU A 133 -8.22 0.60 10.79
C LEU A 133 -9.20 1.15 11.82
N ASP A 134 -8.67 1.46 13.00
CA ASP A 134 -9.40 2.06 14.12
C ASP A 134 -8.69 3.34 14.62
N ARG A 135 -9.48 4.36 14.99
CA ARG A 135 -8.94 5.65 15.48
C ARG A 135 -8.22 5.53 16.82
N ASN A 136 -8.49 4.48 17.57
CA ASN A 136 -7.97 4.23 18.91
C ASN A 136 -6.92 3.11 18.92
N SER A 137 -6.39 2.72 17.75
CA SER A 137 -5.27 1.80 17.65
C SER A 137 -4.03 2.38 18.33
N VAL A 138 -3.45 1.61 19.26
CA VAL A 138 -2.23 1.99 19.98
C VAL A 138 -1.01 1.53 19.19
N GLY A 139 -0.01 2.42 19.10
CA GLY A 139 1.26 2.13 18.46
C GLY A 139 1.20 2.07 16.93
N MET A 140 2.30 1.60 16.37
CA MET A 140 2.48 1.35 14.94
C MET A 140 3.13 -0.03 14.80
N SER A 141 2.37 -1.05 14.43
CA SER A 141 2.89 -2.42 14.28
C SER A 141 2.61 -3.00 12.89
N SER A 142 3.57 -3.79 12.43
CA SER A 142 3.47 -4.59 11.21
C SER A 142 2.60 -5.84 11.40
N ASP A 143 2.33 -6.26 12.65
CA ASP A 143 1.56 -7.47 13.00
C ASP A 143 0.18 -7.51 12.33
N SER A 144 -0.45 -6.35 12.12
CA SER A 144 -1.75 -6.27 11.47
C SER A 144 -1.71 -6.84 10.05
N LEU A 145 -0.56 -6.80 9.36
CA LEU A 145 -0.39 -7.40 8.02
C LEU A 145 -0.58 -8.93 8.03
N LEU A 146 -0.37 -9.57 9.18
CA LEU A 146 -0.61 -11.00 9.36
C LEU A 146 -2.11 -11.34 9.44
N ASP A 147 -2.98 -10.37 9.73
CA ASP A 147 -4.43 -10.58 9.69
C ASP A 147 -4.93 -10.48 8.22
N PRO A 148 -5.48 -11.57 7.66
CA PRO A 148 -5.91 -11.56 6.27
C PRO A 148 -7.17 -10.71 6.07
N GLN A 149 -7.96 -10.45 7.13
CA GLN A 149 -9.09 -9.51 7.04
C GLN A 149 -8.58 -8.08 6.89
N PHE A 150 -7.65 -7.65 7.74
CA PHE A 150 -6.97 -6.36 7.61
C PHE A 150 -6.29 -6.21 6.24
N THR A 151 -5.45 -7.18 5.85
CA THR A 151 -4.72 -7.13 4.58
C THR A 151 -5.67 -7.09 3.37
N SER A 152 -6.84 -7.74 3.44
CA SER A 152 -7.86 -7.62 2.39
C SER A 152 -8.44 -6.21 2.24
N LYS A 153 -8.61 -5.48 3.36
CA LYS A 153 -9.10 -4.10 3.38
C LYS A 153 -8.02 -3.13 2.93
N LEU A 154 -6.80 -3.27 3.46
CA LEU A 154 -5.63 -2.50 3.05
C LEU A 154 -5.37 -2.61 1.54
N CYS A 155 -5.42 -3.82 0.99
CA CYS A 155 -5.21 -4.08 -0.44
C CYS A 155 -6.45 -3.82 -1.32
N SER A 156 -7.57 -3.41 -0.72
CA SER A 156 -8.77 -3.05 -1.48
C SER A 156 -8.51 -1.79 -2.34
N PRO A 157 -9.12 -1.65 -3.52
CA PRO A 157 -8.95 -0.45 -4.33
C PRO A 157 -9.41 0.83 -3.64
N ALA A 158 -10.34 0.72 -2.67
CA ALA A 158 -10.83 1.85 -1.88
C ALA A 158 -9.73 2.42 -0.98
N CYS A 159 -8.96 1.57 -0.30
CA CYS A 159 -7.84 1.99 0.53
C CYS A 159 -6.60 2.29 -0.31
N TYR A 160 -6.12 1.29 -1.07
CA TYR A 160 -4.81 1.30 -1.72
C TYR A 160 -4.58 2.48 -2.68
N ARG A 161 -5.65 3.00 -3.29
CA ARG A 161 -5.57 4.09 -4.28
C ARG A 161 -5.96 5.45 -3.73
N ASN A 162 -6.73 5.52 -2.65
CA ASN A 162 -7.32 6.78 -2.17
C ASN A 162 -6.76 7.23 -0.81
N CYS A 163 -6.08 6.35 -0.08
CA CYS A 163 -5.61 6.61 1.29
C CYS A 163 -4.09 6.55 1.37
N LEU A 164 -3.43 7.44 0.65
CA LEU A 164 -1.97 7.40 0.43
C LEU A 164 -1.17 7.43 1.73
N ASN A 165 -1.64 8.14 2.75
CA ASN A 165 -0.96 8.24 4.03
C ASN A 165 -0.95 6.92 4.81
N ILE A 166 -2.07 6.20 4.83
CA ILE A 166 -2.16 4.84 5.41
C ILE A 166 -1.31 3.86 4.60
N VAL A 167 -1.42 3.90 3.27
CA VAL A 167 -0.69 3.00 2.37
C VAL A 167 0.82 3.20 2.51
N ASP A 168 1.29 4.44 2.59
CA ASP A 168 2.70 4.77 2.82
C ASP A 168 3.21 4.20 4.16
N LEU A 169 2.42 4.32 5.23
CA LEU A 169 2.78 3.75 6.53
C LEU A 169 2.98 2.24 6.42
N TYR A 170 1.99 1.51 5.91
CA TYR A 170 2.06 0.05 5.84
C TYR A 170 3.04 -0.45 4.78
N TYR A 171 3.31 0.32 3.74
CA TYR A 171 4.37 0.01 2.78
C TYR A 171 5.74 0.03 3.46
N ASN A 172 6.00 1.05 4.28
CA ASN A 172 7.26 1.18 5.01
C ASN A 172 7.38 0.13 6.13
N LEU A 173 6.28 -0.16 6.86
CA LEU A 173 6.26 -1.23 7.85
C LEU A 173 6.51 -2.60 7.21
N ALA A 174 5.82 -2.93 6.12
CA ALA A 174 6.05 -4.18 5.39
C ALA A 174 7.49 -4.29 4.89
N SER A 175 8.05 -3.19 4.36
CA SER A 175 9.44 -3.16 3.90
C SER A 175 10.43 -3.39 5.06
N GLY A 176 10.12 -2.89 6.26
CA GLY A 176 10.87 -3.19 7.48
C GLY A 176 10.88 -4.67 7.85
N GLU A 177 9.81 -5.39 7.53
CA GLU A 177 9.69 -6.85 7.66
C GLU A 177 10.25 -7.63 6.46
N GLY A 178 10.90 -6.95 5.50
CA GLY A 178 11.43 -7.57 4.29
C GLY A 178 10.37 -8.01 3.28
N VAL A 179 9.17 -7.42 3.34
CA VAL A 179 8.04 -7.77 2.47
C VAL A 179 7.66 -6.58 1.61
N PHE A 180 7.48 -6.81 0.31
CA PHE A 180 7.00 -5.79 -0.60
C PHE A 180 5.46 -5.74 -0.60
N LEU A 181 4.88 -4.66 -0.07
CA LEU A 181 3.42 -4.52 0.06
C LEU A 181 2.65 -4.73 -1.28
N PRO A 182 3.12 -4.23 -2.44
CA PRO A 182 2.45 -4.51 -3.72
C PRO A 182 2.37 -6.01 -4.04
N ASP A 183 3.44 -6.78 -3.78
CA ASP A 183 3.46 -8.23 -4.01
C ASP A 183 2.54 -8.95 -3.02
N LEU A 184 2.50 -8.49 -1.76
CA LEU A 184 1.55 -8.98 -0.76
C LEU A 184 0.10 -8.77 -1.23
N CYS A 185 -0.21 -7.59 -1.76
CA CYS A 185 -1.55 -7.28 -2.25
C CYS A 185 -1.91 -8.07 -3.52
N GLU A 186 -0.96 -8.38 -4.39
CA GLU A 186 -1.20 -9.24 -5.55
C GLU A 186 -1.43 -10.70 -5.12
N ALA A 187 -0.61 -11.20 -4.19
CA ALA A 187 -0.78 -12.50 -3.58
C ALA A 187 -2.13 -12.62 -2.86
N GLN A 188 -2.58 -11.58 -2.16
CA GLN A 188 -3.88 -11.56 -1.48
C GLN A 188 -5.04 -11.71 -2.47
N ARG A 189 -4.96 -11.09 -3.66
CA ARG A 189 -6.02 -11.17 -4.68
C ARG A 189 -6.08 -12.51 -5.40
N THR A 190 -4.92 -13.10 -5.64
CA THR A 190 -4.78 -14.34 -6.41
C THR A 190 -4.90 -15.59 -5.53
N ASN A 191 -4.27 -15.58 -4.36
CA ASN A 191 -4.29 -16.66 -3.38
C ASN A 191 -4.03 -16.17 -1.93
N PRO A 192 -5.10 -15.87 -1.16
CA PRO A 192 -4.96 -15.36 0.22
C PRO A 192 -4.14 -16.25 1.15
N ARG A 193 -4.12 -17.57 0.93
CA ARG A 193 -3.33 -18.52 1.75
C ARG A 193 -1.82 -18.32 1.56
N HIS A 194 -1.38 -17.91 0.38
CA HIS A 194 0.04 -17.74 0.03
C HIS A 194 0.61 -16.38 0.48
N ALA A 195 -0.24 -15.37 0.65
CA ALA A 195 0.16 -14.07 1.18
C ALA A 195 0.73 -14.18 2.61
N MET A 196 0.08 -15.00 3.46
CA MET A 196 0.52 -15.22 4.85
C MET A 196 1.86 -15.96 4.95
N SER A 197 2.11 -16.95 4.09
CA SER A 197 3.37 -17.69 4.14
C SER A 197 4.56 -16.81 3.80
N GLN A 198 4.39 -15.78 2.96
CA GLN A 198 5.47 -14.84 2.66
C GLN A 198 5.83 -13.98 3.88
N LEU A 199 4.85 -13.41 4.57
CA LEU A 199 5.08 -12.63 5.80
C LEU A 199 5.78 -13.47 6.88
N GLN A 200 5.37 -14.73 7.05
CA GLN A 200 5.97 -15.64 8.02
C GLN A 200 7.36 -16.14 7.61
N SER A 201 7.62 -16.26 6.31
CA SER A 201 8.90 -16.74 5.79
C SER A 201 9.96 -15.63 5.71
N SER A 202 9.55 -14.36 5.58
CA SER A 202 10.47 -13.21 5.56
C SER A 202 11.09 -12.88 6.93
N ALA A 203 10.50 -13.39 8.03
CA ALA A 203 11.10 -13.34 9.37
C ALA A 203 12.36 -14.23 9.50
N SER A 204 12.62 -15.09 8.52
CA SER A 204 13.94 -15.71 8.30
C SER A 204 14.62 -14.99 7.13
N GLY A 205 15.70 -14.28 7.42
CA GLY A 205 16.43 -13.43 6.48
C GLY A 205 16.84 -14.12 5.16
N PRO A 206 17.33 -13.35 4.17
CA PRO A 206 17.46 -13.82 2.79
C PRO A 206 18.41 -15.03 2.70
N ALA A 207 17.85 -16.19 2.37
CA ALA A 207 18.61 -17.25 1.74
C ALA A 207 18.97 -16.76 0.34
N SER A 208 20.22 -16.35 0.17
CA SER A 208 20.82 -15.98 -1.11
C SER A 208 20.39 -16.93 -2.23
N ALA A 209 19.96 -16.35 -3.35
CA ALA A 209 19.74 -17.08 -4.60
C ALA A 209 21.04 -17.79 -5.01
N ALA A 210 21.14 -19.09 -4.72
CA ALA A 210 22.19 -19.94 -5.24
C ALA A 210 21.88 -20.25 -6.70
N ALA A 211 22.80 -19.84 -7.55
CA ALA A 211 22.81 -20.05 -8.98
C ALA A 211 22.65 -21.52 -9.36
N ASN A 212 21.98 -21.73 -10.50
CA ASN A 212 21.87 -22.99 -11.21
C ASN A 212 23.23 -23.67 -11.41
N GLY A 213 23.34 -24.94 -11.03
CA GLY A 213 24.44 -25.85 -11.38
C GLY A 213 24.02 -27.31 -11.16
N PRO A 214 24.21 -28.22 -12.13
CA PRO A 214 23.52 -29.52 -12.16
C PRO A 214 24.20 -30.64 -11.35
N ALA A 215 23.39 -31.65 -11.06
CA ALA A 215 23.64 -32.83 -10.25
C ALA A 215 24.88 -33.67 -10.65
N SER A 216 25.55 -34.23 -9.64
CA SER A 216 26.14 -35.57 -9.74
C SER A 216 26.31 -36.21 -8.36
N SER A 217 25.78 -37.42 -8.26
CA SER A 217 25.68 -38.35 -7.13
C SER A 217 26.94 -39.20 -6.96
N PHE A 218 27.48 -39.36 -5.74
CA PHE A 218 28.25 -40.50 -5.18
C PHE A 218 28.61 -40.11 -3.71
N ALA A 219 28.72 -40.92 -2.66
CA ALA A 219 28.28 -42.24 -2.24
C ALA A 219 28.55 -42.29 -0.70
N GLU A 220 27.92 -43.25 -0.02
CA GLU A 220 28.00 -43.72 1.38
C GLU A 220 29.14 -43.31 2.35
N GLY A 221 28.73 -42.88 3.57
CA GLY A 221 29.17 -43.24 4.94
C GLY A 221 30.65 -43.11 5.40
N PRO A 222 30.99 -43.08 6.72
CA PRO A 222 30.22 -43.53 7.89
C PRO A 222 30.22 -42.59 9.15
N MET A 223 29.54 -43.06 10.20
CA MET A 223 29.42 -42.58 11.60
C MET A 223 30.62 -41.82 12.21
N SER A 224 30.35 -40.79 13.03
CA SER A 224 30.49 -40.82 14.51
C SER A 224 30.15 -39.46 15.15
N SER A 225 29.60 -39.56 16.36
CA SER A 225 29.27 -38.61 17.43
C SER A 225 29.98 -37.24 17.46
N GLU A 226 29.27 -36.22 17.94
CA GLU A 226 29.59 -35.43 19.15
C GLU A 226 28.63 -34.21 19.24
N LEU A 227 27.74 -34.25 20.24
CA LEU A 227 27.36 -33.17 21.15
C LEU A 227 27.20 -31.73 20.62
N PHE A 228 25.96 -31.31 20.33
CA PHE A 228 25.58 -29.89 20.39
C PHE A 228 24.32 -29.70 21.24
N GLY A 229 24.51 -28.96 22.32
CA GLY A 229 23.56 -28.75 23.39
C GLY A 229 22.27 -28.06 22.93
N SER A 230 21.17 -28.61 23.40
CA SER A 230 19.86 -27.98 23.38
C SER A 230 19.87 -26.79 24.35
N VAL A 231 19.87 -25.56 23.84
CA VAL A 231 19.49 -24.40 24.64
C VAL A 231 18.00 -24.18 24.45
N ALA A 232 17.23 -24.68 25.40
CA ALA A 232 15.83 -24.30 25.59
C ALA A 232 15.80 -22.93 26.31
N CYS A 233 15.18 -21.93 25.69
CA CYS A 233 14.82 -20.71 26.40
C CYS A 233 13.55 -20.97 27.22
N ALA A 234 13.68 -20.95 28.55
CA ALA A 234 12.55 -20.86 29.46
C ALA A 234 12.06 -19.40 29.56
N PRO A 235 10.76 -19.14 29.82
CA PRO A 235 10.25 -17.80 30.05
C PRO A 235 10.54 -17.32 31.48
N ALA A 236 10.96 -16.06 31.63
CA ALA A 236 10.98 -15.39 32.92
C ALA A 236 9.57 -14.87 33.25
N SER A 237 9.05 -15.30 34.39
CA SER A 237 7.87 -14.72 35.03
C SER A 237 8.34 -13.79 36.15
N MET A 238 7.84 -12.55 36.17
CA MET A 238 7.58 -11.76 37.37
C MET A 238 6.35 -10.90 37.10
#